data_AF-A0A537I9E4-F1
#
_entry.id   AF-A0A537I9E4-F1
#
_cell.length_a   1.000
_cell.length_b   1.000
_cell.length_c   1.000
_cell.angle_alpha   90.00
_cell.angle_beta   90.00
_cell.angle_gamma   90.00
#
_symmetry.space_group_name_H-M   'P 1'
#
loop_
_entity.id
_entity.type
_entity.pdbx_description
1 polymer ?
#
loop_
_entity_poly.entity_id
_entity_poly.type
_entity_poly.pdbx_seq_one_letter_code
_entity_poly.pdbx_strand_id
1 'polypeptide(L)'
;MPPLENKSSGRLDKGSPKADLIEKLIGSETKAELLMFFHENPESTDTVEGIANKIHRNPKETDRDVSDLVELGLLKEVRTVSFNKARDQELQREISKRLISPPSGDETERSSSREMTGIGIVDELLPEGYPSTSVVLVMGDPATGKTTLLTQLVVEALKKDRNVVYASLDDFPDSVRESMRMMGIDPQKYEIEGRRRLVFIDCYSFLVGVKSKEQYSEDPQRLSDLSIVVSKALSE
;
A
#
# COMPACT_ATOMS: atom_id res chain seq x y z
N MET A 1 -98.28 -12.65 -15.05
CA MET A 1 -97.75 -12.66 -13.68
C MET A 1 -96.30 -12.21 -13.73
N PRO A 2 -95.86 -11.24 -12.91
CA PRO A 2 -94.44 -11.10 -12.54
C PRO A 2 -94.13 -12.17 -11.42
N PRO A 3 -92.95 -12.29 -10.75
CA PRO A 3 -91.79 -11.38 -10.67
C PRO A 3 -90.37 -12.06 -10.46
N LEU A 4 -89.36 -11.23 -10.09
CA LEU A 4 -88.14 -11.48 -9.25
C LEU A 4 -86.84 -11.97 -9.93
N GLU A 5 -85.80 -11.14 -10.09
CA GLU A 5 -84.70 -10.84 -9.12
C GLU A 5 -83.95 -12.10 -8.60
N ASN A 6 -82.65 -12.25 -8.91
CA ASN A 6 -81.57 -11.85 -8.00
C ASN A 6 -80.14 -12.17 -8.54
N LYS A 7 -79.30 -11.13 -8.52
CA LYS A 7 -77.90 -11.05 -8.04
C LYS A 7 -76.82 -12.04 -8.54
N SER A 8 -75.95 -11.47 -9.38
CA SER A 8 -74.52 -11.23 -9.10
C SER A 8 -73.76 -12.26 -8.26
N SER A 9 -72.90 -13.03 -8.92
CA SER A 9 -71.62 -13.44 -8.34
C SER A 9 -70.49 -12.81 -9.16
N GLY A 10 -69.66 -12.04 -8.45
CA GLY A 10 -68.68 -11.13 -9.03
C GLY A 10 -67.52 -11.85 -9.73
N ARG A 11 -67.09 -11.26 -10.84
CA ARG A 11 -65.71 -11.37 -11.31
C ARG A 11 -64.99 -10.10 -10.87
N LEU A 12 -64.11 -10.26 -9.89
CA LEU A 12 -63.12 -9.25 -9.50
C LEU A 12 -62.23 -8.98 -10.71
N ASP A 13 -62.26 -7.74 -11.18
CA ASP A 13 -61.38 -7.22 -12.21
C ASP A 13 -59.97 -7.09 -11.61
N LYS A 14 -58.99 -7.84 -12.14
CA LYS A 14 -57.59 -7.73 -11.71
C LYS A 14 -57.00 -6.52 -12.41
N GLY A 15 -56.56 -5.53 -11.62
CA GLY A 15 -55.95 -4.28 -12.08
C GLY A 15 -54.81 -4.48 -13.08
N SER A 16 -54.67 -3.51 -14.00
CA SER A 16 -53.63 -3.54 -15.04
C SER A 16 -52.22 -3.42 -14.44
N PRO A 17 -51.18 -4.06 -15.03
CA PRO A 17 -49.81 -4.06 -14.48
C PRO A 17 -49.19 -2.67 -14.30
N LYS A 18 -49.63 -1.68 -15.10
CA LYS A 18 -49.18 -0.29 -14.99
C LYS A 18 -49.80 0.44 -13.78
N ALA A 19 -51.03 0.09 -13.39
CA ALA A 19 -51.69 0.69 -12.24
C ALA A 19 -51.00 0.23 -10.94
N ASP A 20 -50.69 -1.07 -10.84
CA ASP A 20 -49.96 -1.65 -9.70
C ASP A 20 -48.54 -1.07 -9.55
N LEU A 21 -47.86 -0.78 -10.68
CA LEU A 21 -46.53 -0.17 -10.66
C LEU A 21 -46.58 1.29 -10.16
N ILE A 22 -47.57 2.05 -10.62
CA ILE A 22 -47.79 3.43 -10.21
C ILE A 22 -48.17 3.50 -8.72
N GLU A 23 -49.04 2.60 -8.24
CA GLU A 23 -49.43 2.53 -6.82
C GLU A 23 -48.23 2.20 -5.91
N LYS A 24 -47.32 1.30 -6.34
CA LYS A 24 -46.08 0.97 -5.63
C LYS A 24 -45.04 2.10 -5.61
N LEU A 25 -45.11 3.04 -6.56
CA LEU A 25 -44.21 4.20 -6.67
C LEU A 25 -44.74 5.44 -5.95
N ILE A 26 -46.06 5.63 -5.86
CA ILE A 26 -46.70 6.81 -5.26
C ILE A 26 -46.53 6.89 -3.73
N GLY A 27 -46.12 5.80 -3.07
CA GLY A 27 -46.05 5.71 -1.61
C GLY A 27 -44.76 6.18 -0.93
N SER A 28 -43.69 6.49 -1.68
CA SER A 28 -42.40 6.91 -1.10
C SER A 28 -41.82 8.13 -1.81
N GLU A 29 -41.64 9.22 -1.06
CA GLU A 29 -40.91 10.41 -1.51
C GLU A 29 -39.44 10.08 -1.85
N THR A 30 -38.84 9.16 -1.08
CA THR A 30 -37.47 8.66 -1.28
C THR A 30 -37.33 7.92 -2.62
N LYS A 31 -38.33 7.13 -3.07
CA LYS A 31 -38.31 6.49 -4.41
C LYS A 31 -38.34 7.51 -5.55
N ALA A 32 -39.11 8.59 -5.41
CA ALA A 32 -39.17 9.65 -6.42
C ALA A 32 -37.81 10.35 -6.56
N GLU A 33 -37.16 10.66 -5.45
CA GLU A 33 -35.83 11.26 -5.44
C GLU A 33 -34.75 10.32 -5.99
N LEU A 34 -34.81 9.03 -5.65
CA LEU A 34 -33.90 8.03 -6.22
C LEU A 34 -34.04 7.95 -7.74
N LEU A 35 -35.26 7.94 -8.26
CA LEU A 35 -35.49 7.92 -9.70
C LEU A 35 -34.99 9.19 -10.40
N MET A 36 -35.17 10.37 -9.80
CA MET A 36 -34.58 11.60 -10.32
C MET A 36 -33.05 11.53 -10.30
N PHE A 37 -32.47 11.08 -9.19
CA PHE A 37 -31.02 10.93 -9.04
C PHE A 37 -30.41 10.00 -10.09
N PHE A 38 -30.98 8.81 -10.29
CA PHE A 38 -30.50 7.86 -11.29
C PHE A 38 -30.80 8.27 -12.73
N HIS A 39 -31.84 9.09 -12.96
CA HIS A 39 -32.09 9.68 -14.27
C HIS A 39 -31.00 10.69 -14.65
N GLU A 40 -30.58 11.54 -13.70
CA GLU A 40 -29.50 12.49 -13.90
C GLU A 40 -28.11 11.82 -13.88
N ASN A 41 -27.97 10.68 -13.19
CA ASN A 41 -26.71 9.98 -12.97
C ASN A 41 -26.81 8.46 -13.26
N PRO A 42 -27.04 8.04 -14.52
CA PRO A 42 -27.33 6.65 -14.87
C PRO A 42 -26.16 5.67 -14.63
N GLU A 43 -24.93 6.17 -14.60
CA GLU A 43 -23.71 5.37 -14.36
C GLU A 43 -23.17 5.51 -12.92
N SER A 44 -23.98 6.00 -11.99
CA SER A 44 -23.55 6.14 -10.59
C SER A 44 -23.10 4.80 -9.99
N THR A 45 -21.85 4.75 -9.53
CA THR A 45 -21.27 3.60 -8.78
C THR A 45 -21.13 3.90 -7.29
N ASP A 46 -21.89 4.87 -6.79
CA ASP A 46 -21.83 5.27 -5.39
C ASP A 46 -22.46 4.21 -4.47
N THR A 47 -22.15 4.25 -3.18
CA THR A 47 -22.79 3.37 -2.20
C THR A 47 -24.21 3.87 -1.91
N VAL A 48 -25.10 2.98 -1.47
CA VAL A 48 -26.46 3.35 -1.04
C VAL A 48 -26.42 4.44 0.04
N GLU A 49 -25.46 4.36 0.96
CA GLU A 49 -25.23 5.40 1.97
C GLU A 49 -24.80 6.73 1.36
N GLY A 50 -23.93 6.71 0.35
CA GLY A 50 -23.50 7.90 -0.39
C GLY A 50 -24.65 8.56 -1.14
N ILE A 51 -25.49 7.76 -1.79
CA ILE A 51 -26.70 8.24 -2.48
C ILE A 51 -27.69 8.82 -1.48
N ALA A 52 -27.97 8.13 -0.37
CA ALA A 52 -28.87 8.60 0.69
C ALA A 52 -28.47 9.99 1.21
N ASN A 53 -27.16 10.20 1.44
CA ASN A 53 -26.64 11.50 1.86
C ASN A 53 -26.84 12.60 0.80
N LYS A 54 -26.67 12.27 -0.48
CA LYS A 54 -26.84 13.21 -1.60
C LYS A 54 -28.29 13.65 -1.80
N ILE A 55 -29.25 12.74 -1.57
CA ILE A 55 -30.69 13.05 -1.62
C ILE A 55 -31.24 13.54 -0.27
N HIS A 56 -30.39 13.68 0.76
CA HIS A 56 -30.78 14.08 2.11
C HIS A 56 -31.83 13.16 2.78
N ARG A 57 -31.76 11.85 2.52
CA ARG A 57 -32.65 10.83 3.09
C ARG A 57 -31.94 9.87 4.02
N ASN A 58 -32.72 9.07 4.74
CA ASN A 58 -32.20 8.09 5.67
C ASN A 58 -31.58 6.90 4.91
N PRO A 59 -30.34 6.48 5.22
CA PRO A 59 -29.71 5.34 4.55
C PRO A 59 -30.49 4.03 4.62
N LYS A 60 -31.16 3.75 5.75
CA LYS A 60 -31.95 2.51 5.92
C LYS A 60 -33.23 2.50 5.10
N GLU A 61 -33.84 3.67 4.92
CA GLU A 61 -35.04 3.82 4.09
C GLU A 61 -34.65 3.77 2.61
N THR A 62 -33.57 4.45 2.26
CA THR A 62 -32.98 4.46 0.92
C THR A 62 -32.60 3.04 0.47
N ASP A 63 -32.02 2.23 1.35
CA ASP A 63 -31.65 0.84 1.04
C ASP A 63 -32.86 -0.05 0.69
N ARG A 64 -33.96 0.09 1.45
CA ARG A 64 -35.22 -0.59 1.15
C ARG A 64 -35.80 -0.14 -0.18
N ASP A 65 -35.80 1.17 -0.43
CA ASP A 65 -36.38 1.73 -1.64
C ASP A 65 -35.54 1.43 -2.90
N VAL A 66 -34.21 1.39 -2.77
CA VAL A 66 -33.32 0.91 -3.83
C VAL A 66 -33.62 -0.56 -4.14
N SER A 67 -33.77 -1.40 -3.12
CA SER A 67 -34.13 -2.82 -3.29
C SER A 67 -35.48 -2.98 -4.01
N ASP A 68 -36.49 -2.21 -3.60
CA ASP A 68 -37.80 -2.19 -4.25
C ASP A 68 -37.70 -1.77 -5.73
N LEU A 69 -36.90 -0.75 -6.05
CA LEU A 69 -36.69 -0.29 -7.43
C LEU A 69 -35.94 -1.33 -8.29
N VAL A 70 -35.04 -2.11 -7.69
CA VAL A 70 -34.39 -3.26 -8.34
C VAL A 70 -35.41 -4.37 -8.61
N GLU A 71 -36.25 -4.74 -7.64
CA GLU A 71 -37.31 -5.75 -7.81
C GLU A 71 -38.33 -5.34 -8.89
N LEU A 72 -38.63 -4.04 -8.99
CA LEU A 72 -39.49 -3.49 -10.04
C LEU A 72 -38.82 -3.43 -11.43
N GLY A 73 -37.52 -3.74 -11.51
CA GLY A 73 -36.74 -3.72 -12.76
C GLY A 73 -36.39 -2.31 -13.26
N LEU A 74 -36.52 -1.29 -12.41
CA LEU A 74 -36.16 0.10 -12.73
C LEU A 74 -34.66 0.37 -12.49
N LEU A 75 -34.04 -0.39 -11.58
CA LEU A 75 -32.61 -0.38 -11.32
C LEU A 75 -32.00 -1.75 -11.59
N LYS A 76 -30.72 -1.78 -11.95
CA LYS A 76 -29.95 -3.00 -12.18
C LYS A 76 -28.70 -3.01 -11.30
N GLU A 77 -28.52 -4.09 -10.55
CA GLU A 77 -27.32 -4.26 -9.75
C GLU A 77 -26.09 -4.61 -10.62
N VAL A 78 -24.98 -3.94 -10.32
CA VAL A 78 -23.67 -4.21 -10.93
C VAL A 78 -22.65 -4.41 -9.81
N ARG A 79 -21.86 -5.48 -9.92
CA ARG A 79 -20.78 -5.77 -8.96
C ARG A 79 -19.63 -4.77 -9.14
N THR A 80 -19.45 -3.89 -8.17
CA THR A 80 -18.31 -2.96 -8.10
C THR A 80 -17.26 -3.49 -7.11
N VAL A 81 -15.98 -3.35 -7.45
CA VAL A 81 -14.84 -3.72 -6.58
C VAL A 81 -14.10 -2.45 -6.19
N SER A 82 -13.90 -2.23 -4.89
CA SER A 82 -13.14 -1.09 -4.36
C SER A 82 -11.97 -1.57 -3.47
N PHE A 83 -10.89 -0.81 -3.47
CA PHE A 83 -9.71 -1.13 -2.66
C PHE A 83 -9.89 -0.61 -1.22
N ASN A 84 -9.85 -1.51 -0.24
CA ASN A 84 -9.97 -1.14 1.17
C ASN A 84 -8.61 -0.64 1.71
N LYS A 85 -8.38 0.67 1.57
CA LYS A 85 -7.16 1.34 2.03
C LYS A 85 -6.90 1.17 3.54
N ALA A 86 -7.93 1.13 4.37
CA ALA A 86 -7.77 1.01 5.82
C ALA A 86 -7.26 -0.38 6.21
N ARG A 87 -7.85 -1.44 5.62
CA ARG A 87 -7.37 -2.83 5.77
C ARG A 87 -5.98 -3.02 5.20
N ASP A 88 -5.67 -2.41 4.06
CA ASP A 88 -4.35 -2.48 3.46
C ASP A 88 -3.28 -1.86 4.38
N GLN A 89 -3.52 -0.67 4.94
CA GLN A 89 -2.61 -0.07 5.91
C GLN A 89 -2.42 -0.91 7.18
N GLU A 90 -3.49 -1.54 7.68
CA GLU A 90 -3.40 -2.48 8.80
C GLU A 90 -2.53 -3.69 8.45
N LEU A 91 -2.74 -4.28 7.28
CA LEU A 91 -1.95 -5.41 6.78
C LEU A 91 -0.48 -5.01 6.59
N GLN A 92 -0.20 -3.86 5.99
CA GLN A 92 1.16 -3.35 5.84
C GLN A 92 1.85 -3.21 7.20
N ARG A 93 1.17 -2.68 8.22
CA ARG A 93 1.74 -2.59 9.58
C ARG A 93 2.05 -3.96 10.17
N GLU A 94 1.14 -4.93 10.03
CA GLU A 94 1.38 -6.29 10.54
C GLU A 94 2.48 -7.02 9.76
N ILE A 95 2.56 -6.81 8.44
CA ILE A 95 3.66 -7.29 7.61
C ILE A 95 4.97 -6.68 8.09
N SER A 96 5.07 -5.36 8.25
CA SER A 96 6.25 -4.69 8.78
C SER A 96 6.64 -5.23 10.16
N LYS A 97 5.68 -5.43 11.08
CA LYS A 97 5.94 -6.02 12.40
C LYS A 97 6.46 -7.45 12.35
N ARG A 98 6.09 -8.24 11.35
CA ARG A 98 6.56 -9.63 11.17
C ARG A 98 7.90 -9.70 10.44
N LEU A 99 8.15 -8.75 9.54
CA LEU A 99 9.44 -8.59 8.85
C LEU A 99 10.52 -8.08 9.83
N ILE A 100 10.13 -7.24 10.80
CA ILE A 100 10.95 -6.99 11.98
C ILE A 100 10.89 -8.26 12.82
N SER A 101 11.91 -9.11 12.71
CA SER A 101 12.12 -10.12 13.75
C SER A 101 12.23 -9.37 15.07
N PRO A 102 11.34 -9.56 16.07
CA PRO A 102 11.64 -9.05 17.39
C PRO A 102 12.99 -9.64 17.77
N PRO A 103 13.92 -8.87 18.35
CA PRO A 103 15.13 -9.44 18.90
C PRO A 103 14.71 -10.55 19.86
N SER A 104 14.85 -11.79 19.43
CA SER A 104 14.63 -12.95 20.27
C SER A 104 15.74 -12.93 21.33
N GLY A 105 15.42 -12.48 22.53
CA GLY A 105 16.32 -12.51 23.68
C GLY A 105 16.13 -11.29 24.58
N ASP A 106 15.91 -11.58 25.86
CA ASP A 106 15.82 -10.65 27.00
C ASP A 106 16.55 -9.31 26.80
N GLU A 107 15.87 -8.22 27.16
CA GLU A 107 16.43 -6.87 27.27
C GLU A 107 17.48 -6.74 28.41
N THR A 108 17.80 -7.84 29.08
CA THR A 108 18.82 -7.91 30.13
C THR A 108 20.18 -8.15 29.48
N GLU A 109 20.96 -7.07 29.31
CA GLU A 109 22.38 -7.10 28.93
C GLU A 109 22.73 -7.95 27.70
N ARG A 110 22.24 -7.58 26.52
CA ARG A 110 23.07 -7.82 25.32
C ARG A 110 24.31 -6.97 25.51
N SER A 111 25.46 -7.57 25.83
CA SER A 111 26.73 -6.91 25.55
C SER A 111 26.65 -6.54 24.06
N SER A 112 26.51 -5.25 23.76
CA SER A 112 26.50 -4.80 22.38
C SER A 112 27.86 -5.21 21.82
N SER A 113 27.92 -6.25 21.00
CA SER A 113 29.19 -6.60 20.37
C SER A 113 29.66 -5.36 19.63
N ARG A 114 30.87 -4.90 19.96
CA ARG A 114 31.42 -3.75 19.27
C ARG A 114 32.32 -4.23 18.15
N GLU A 115 32.26 -3.53 17.04
CA GLU A 115 32.99 -3.90 15.83
C GLU A 115 33.86 -2.73 15.40
N MET A 116 35.09 -3.05 14.98
CA MET A 116 35.97 -2.08 14.35
C MET A 116 35.47 -1.81 12.94
N THR A 117 35.52 -0.55 12.50
CA THR A 117 35.13 -0.16 11.14
C THR A 117 36.11 -0.72 10.11
N GLY A 118 37.41 -0.83 10.43
CA GLY A 118 38.47 -1.11 9.47
C GLY A 118 39.05 0.17 8.84
N ILE A 119 38.53 1.34 9.21
CA ILE A 119 39.00 2.64 8.76
C ILE A 119 39.86 3.21 9.87
N GLY A 120 41.18 3.23 9.66
CA GLY A 120 42.15 3.55 10.72
C GLY A 120 41.84 4.82 11.52
N ILE A 121 41.46 5.92 10.86
CA ILE A 121 41.13 7.17 11.55
C ILE A 121 39.83 7.10 12.37
N VAL A 122 38.83 6.32 11.93
CA VAL A 122 37.58 6.15 12.68
C VAL A 122 37.80 5.22 13.87
N ASP A 123 38.59 4.17 13.65
CA ASP A 123 38.97 3.20 14.68
C ASP A 123 39.88 3.80 15.76
N GLU A 124 40.70 4.81 15.42
CA GLU A 124 41.46 5.60 16.40
C GLU A 124 40.55 6.47 17.28
N LEU A 125 39.49 7.05 16.67
CA LEU A 125 38.48 7.84 17.40
C LEU A 125 37.52 6.97 18.23
N LEU A 126 37.29 5.73 17.79
CA LEU A 126 36.42 4.73 18.43
C LEU A 126 37.23 3.47 18.75
N PRO A 127 38.14 3.52 19.74
CA PRO A 127 39.10 2.43 20.01
C PRO A 127 38.43 1.12 20.46
N GLU A 128 37.21 1.20 20.98
CA GLU A 128 36.42 0.04 21.36
C GLU A 128 35.48 -0.43 20.24
N GLY A 129 35.48 0.24 19.08
CA GLY A 129 34.55 -0.01 17.97
C GLY A 129 33.16 0.60 18.16
N TYR A 130 32.31 0.45 17.14
CA TYR A 130 30.91 0.89 17.17
C TYR A 130 29.98 -0.27 17.56
N PRO A 131 28.83 0.00 18.21
CA PRO A 131 27.88 -1.06 18.58
C PRO A 131 27.25 -1.73 17.34
N SER A 132 27.30 -3.06 17.26
CA SER A 132 26.84 -3.86 16.10
C SER A 132 25.34 -3.75 15.81
N THR A 133 24.52 -3.48 16.82
CA THR A 133 23.10 -3.14 16.70
C THR A 133 22.90 -1.67 17.05
N SER A 134 23.23 -0.79 16.12
CA SER A 134 23.01 0.65 16.25
C SER A 134 22.58 1.27 14.93
N VAL A 135 21.98 2.45 15.03
CA VAL A 135 21.77 3.33 13.88
C VAL A 135 22.82 4.43 13.98
N VAL A 136 23.65 4.55 12.94
CA VAL A 136 24.71 5.56 12.87
C VAL A 136 24.31 6.60 11.83
N LEU A 137 24.36 7.88 12.24
CA LEU A 137 24.09 9.02 11.37
C LEU A 137 25.40 9.78 11.12
N VAL A 138 25.79 9.88 9.85
CA VAL A 138 26.96 10.67 9.41
C VAL A 138 26.47 12.02 8.91
N MET A 139 26.84 13.10 9.60
CA MET A 139 26.48 14.48 9.24
C MET A 139 27.70 15.33 8.90
N GLY A 140 27.51 16.32 8.04
CA GLY A 140 28.55 17.27 7.64
C GLY A 140 28.18 18.02 6.37
N ASP A 141 28.88 19.12 6.10
CA ASP A 141 28.63 19.98 4.94
C ASP A 141 28.83 19.24 3.61
N PRO A 142 28.23 19.71 2.49
CA PRO A 142 28.51 19.17 1.17
C PRO A 142 30.01 19.05 0.89
N ALA A 143 30.41 18.03 0.13
CA ALA A 143 31.81 17.76 -0.24
C ALA A 143 32.80 17.44 0.91
N THR A 144 32.33 17.26 2.15
CA THR A 144 33.20 16.81 3.27
C THR A 144 33.57 15.32 3.24
N GLY A 145 33.13 14.57 2.21
CA GLY A 145 33.49 13.15 2.03
C GLY A 145 32.55 12.15 2.71
N LYS A 146 31.33 12.54 3.10
CA LYS A 146 30.32 11.63 3.71
C LYS A 146 30.09 10.37 2.88
N THR A 147 29.81 10.53 1.59
CA THR A 147 29.59 9.41 0.66
C THR A 147 30.83 8.53 0.57
N THR A 148 32.03 9.14 0.47
CA THR A 148 33.30 8.41 0.47
C THR A 148 33.49 7.59 1.74
N LEU A 149 33.17 8.14 2.92
CA LEU A 149 33.25 7.42 4.19
C LEU A 149 32.26 6.25 4.23
N LEU A 150 31.00 6.47 3.81
CA LEU A 150 29.99 5.41 3.75
C LEU A 150 30.39 4.30 2.78
N THR A 151 30.88 4.64 1.59
CA THR A 151 31.38 3.66 0.62
C THR A 151 32.56 2.88 1.20
N GLN A 152 33.50 3.54 1.89
CA GLN A 152 34.62 2.86 2.53
C GLN A 152 34.15 1.90 3.63
N LEU A 153 33.16 2.29 4.44
CA LEU A 153 32.55 1.39 5.45
C LEU A 153 31.95 0.14 4.81
N VAL A 154 31.27 0.30 3.67
CA VAL A 154 30.73 -0.82 2.90
C VAL A 154 31.86 -1.71 2.37
N VAL A 155 32.91 -1.12 1.81
CA VAL A 155 34.08 -1.86 1.31
C VAL A 155 34.72 -2.70 2.42
N GLU A 156 34.93 -2.12 3.60
CA GLU A 156 35.50 -2.83 4.75
C GLU A 156 34.56 -3.90 5.29
N ALA A 157 33.25 -3.66 5.29
CA ALA A 157 32.25 -4.66 5.65
C ALA A 157 32.28 -5.87 4.70
N LEU A 158 32.34 -5.62 3.39
CA LEU A 158 32.42 -6.66 2.36
C LEU A 158 33.72 -7.47 2.45
N LYS A 159 34.86 -6.82 2.74
CA LYS A 159 36.14 -7.50 2.99
C LYS A 159 36.10 -8.40 4.23
N LYS A 160 35.27 -8.04 5.23
CA LYS A 160 35.00 -8.83 6.44
C LYS A 160 33.86 -9.83 6.25
N ASP A 161 33.52 -10.15 5.01
CA ASP A 161 32.51 -11.16 4.67
C ASP A 161 31.08 -10.82 5.16
N ARG A 162 30.78 -9.53 5.39
CA ARG A 162 29.46 -9.08 5.84
C ARG A 162 28.52 -8.84 4.66
N ASN A 163 27.24 -9.08 4.90
CA ASN A 163 26.17 -8.74 3.96
C ASN A 163 25.81 -7.26 4.09
N VAL A 164 25.62 -6.60 2.96
CA VAL A 164 25.32 -5.18 2.85
C VAL A 164 24.16 -4.98 1.88
N VAL A 165 23.14 -4.26 2.35
CA VAL A 165 22.12 -3.66 1.50
C VAL A 165 22.44 -2.17 1.39
N TYR A 166 22.63 -1.68 0.17
CA TYR A 166 22.93 -0.28 -0.11
C TYR A 166 21.74 0.39 -0.81
N ALA A 167 21.04 1.27 -0.12
CA ALA A 167 20.02 2.12 -0.73
C ALA A 167 20.67 3.38 -1.31
N SER A 168 20.60 3.54 -2.63
CA SER A 168 21.18 4.68 -3.34
C SER A 168 20.15 5.80 -3.52
N LEU A 169 20.38 6.95 -2.88
CA LEU A 169 19.47 8.10 -2.90
C LEU A 169 20.05 9.33 -3.61
N ASP A 170 21.37 9.46 -3.70
CA ASP A 170 22.04 10.66 -4.22
C ASP A 170 22.70 10.46 -5.61
N ASP A 171 22.95 9.20 -6.00
CA ASP A 171 23.65 8.84 -7.24
C ASP A 171 23.21 7.44 -7.71
N PHE A 172 23.50 7.12 -8.97
CA PHE A 172 23.21 5.81 -9.54
C PHE A 172 24.07 4.71 -8.89
N PRO A 173 23.53 3.48 -8.74
CA PRO A 173 24.29 2.32 -8.28
C PRO A 173 25.61 2.10 -9.02
N ASP A 174 25.63 2.33 -10.34
CA ASP A 174 26.84 2.20 -11.17
C ASP A 174 27.97 3.15 -10.70
N SER A 175 27.65 4.40 -10.32
CA SER A 175 28.62 5.36 -9.78
C SER A 175 29.21 4.90 -8.43
N VAL A 176 28.37 4.31 -7.58
CA VAL A 176 28.81 3.74 -6.29
C VAL A 176 29.71 2.54 -6.53
N ARG A 177 29.38 1.66 -7.49
CA ARG A 177 30.23 0.52 -7.89
C ARG A 177 31.60 1.00 -8.34
N GLU A 178 31.69 2.06 -9.15
CA GLU A 178 33.00 2.59 -9.55
C GLU A 178 33.80 3.14 -8.37
N SER A 179 33.13 3.81 -7.42
CA SER A 179 33.78 4.27 -6.19
C SER A 179 34.36 3.09 -5.39
N MET A 180 33.63 1.97 -5.29
CA MET A 180 34.13 0.75 -4.65
C MET A 180 35.33 0.14 -5.40
N ARG A 181 35.33 0.17 -6.75
CA ARG A 181 36.48 -0.26 -7.57
C ARG A 181 37.73 0.58 -7.33
N MET A 182 37.57 1.90 -7.23
CA MET A 182 38.67 2.80 -6.87
C MET A 182 39.22 2.51 -5.46
N MET A 183 38.39 2.00 -4.55
CA MET A 183 38.77 1.58 -3.19
C MET A 183 39.33 0.14 -3.12
N GLY A 184 39.56 -0.50 -4.28
CA GLY A 184 40.30 -1.75 -4.40
C GLY A 184 39.46 -3.03 -4.30
N ILE A 185 38.13 -2.94 -4.37
CA ILE A 185 37.26 -4.13 -4.46
C ILE A 185 36.45 -4.13 -5.76
N ASP A 186 36.18 -5.32 -6.29
CA ASP A 186 35.25 -5.46 -7.41
C ASP A 186 33.87 -5.83 -6.86
N PRO A 187 32.88 -4.90 -6.88
CA PRO A 187 31.57 -5.12 -6.28
C PRO A 187 30.82 -6.30 -6.93
N GLN A 188 31.07 -6.58 -8.21
CA GLN A 188 30.44 -7.68 -8.93
C GLN A 188 30.69 -9.04 -8.27
N LYS A 189 31.84 -9.21 -7.60
CA LYS A 189 32.16 -10.45 -6.86
C LYS A 189 31.24 -10.69 -5.67
N TYR A 190 30.62 -9.64 -5.15
CA TYR A 190 29.71 -9.67 -4.00
C TYR A 190 28.23 -9.66 -4.43
N GLU A 191 27.95 -9.43 -5.71
CA GLU A 191 26.57 -9.39 -6.26
C GLU A 191 26.13 -10.74 -6.86
N ILE A 192 26.97 -11.78 -6.79
CA ILE A 192 26.72 -13.10 -7.41
C ILE A 192 25.55 -13.84 -6.72
N GLU A 193 24.62 -14.35 -7.52
CA GLU A 193 23.46 -15.13 -7.07
C GLU A 193 23.88 -16.38 -6.25
N GLY A 194 23.24 -16.60 -5.11
CA GLY A 194 23.54 -17.70 -4.17
C GLY A 194 24.69 -17.43 -3.18
N ARG A 195 25.46 -16.35 -3.35
CA ARG A 195 26.44 -15.82 -2.37
C ARG A 195 26.38 -14.30 -2.29
N ARG A 196 25.19 -13.74 -2.45
CA ARG A 196 24.99 -12.31 -2.60
C ARG A 196 25.25 -11.63 -1.27
N ARG A 197 26.31 -10.84 -1.22
CA ARG A 197 26.71 -10.05 -0.05
C ARG A 197 26.54 -8.57 -0.25
N LEU A 198 26.34 -8.13 -1.49
CA LEU A 198 26.01 -6.76 -1.82
C LEU A 198 24.71 -6.74 -2.62
N VAL A 199 23.73 -5.99 -2.14
CA VAL A 199 22.47 -5.75 -2.83
C VAL A 199 22.24 -4.25 -2.90
N PHE A 200 22.00 -3.73 -4.10
CA PHE A 200 21.59 -2.35 -4.30
C PHE A 200 20.07 -2.22 -4.31
N ILE A 201 19.56 -1.17 -3.66
CA ILE A 201 18.20 -0.67 -3.84
C ILE A 201 18.32 0.71 -4.49
N ASP A 202 17.86 0.82 -5.73
CA ASP A 202 17.96 2.04 -6.51
C ASP A 202 16.77 2.96 -6.27
N CYS A 203 16.96 3.95 -5.40
CA CYS A 203 15.97 5.00 -5.15
C CYS A 203 16.24 6.23 -6.03
N TYR A 204 17.49 6.44 -6.45
CA TYR A 204 17.89 7.62 -7.21
C TYR A 204 17.30 7.65 -8.62
N SER A 205 17.27 6.51 -9.32
CA SER A 205 16.65 6.43 -10.65
C SER A 205 15.19 6.89 -10.63
N PHE A 206 14.45 6.55 -9.57
CA PHE A 206 13.07 7.00 -9.39
C PHE A 206 13.00 8.53 -9.24
N LEU A 207 13.87 9.11 -8.38
CA LEU A 207 13.91 10.56 -8.14
C LEU A 207 14.17 11.38 -9.41
N VAL A 208 14.99 10.86 -10.32
CA VAL A 208 15.32 11.53 -11.59
C VAL A 208 14.45 11.08 -12.77
N GLY A 209 13.47 10.21 -12.54
CA GLY A 209 12.47 9.80 -13.53
C GLY A 209 13.00 8.84 -14.61
N VAL A 210 14.02 8.04 -14.31
CA VAL A 210 14.57 7.03 -15.22
C VAL A 210 14.31 5.62 -14.70
N LYS A 211 14.31 4.63 -15.61
CA LYS A 211 14.13 3.23 -15.23
C LYS A 211 15.42 2.67 -14.65
N SER A 212 15.34 2.09 -13.45
CA SER A 212 16.46 1.39 -12.83
C SER A 212 16.83 0.11 -13.58
N LYS A 213 18.12 -0.25 -13.52
CA LYS A 213 18.67 -1.53 -13.96
C LYS A 213 18.78 -2.56 -12.82
N GLU A 214 18.60 -2.12 -11.57
CA GLU A 214 18.72 -2.98 -10.41
C GLU A 214 17.50 -3.89 -10.27
N GLN A 215 17.69 -5.02 -9.58
CA GLN A 215 16.59 -5.91 -9.20
C GLN A 215 15.60 -5.21 -8.26
N TYR A 216 16.11 -4.31 -7.42
CA TYR A 216 15.33 -3.57 -6.43
C TYR A 216 15.43 -2.07 -6.72
N SER A 217 14.28 -1.44 -6.90
CA SER A 217 14.15 0.00 -7.09
C SER A 217 12.79 0.45 -6.60
N GLU A 218 12.76 1.50 -5.78
CA GLU A 218 11.52 2.03 -5.20
C GLU A 218 11.60 3.54 -4.98
N ASP A 219 10.42 4.15 -4.83
CA ASP A 219 10.29 5.54 -4.42
C ASP A 219 10.71 5.70 -2.94
N PRO A 220 11.75 6.49 -2.62
CA PRO A 220 12.19 6.66 -1.24
C PRO A 220 11.14 7.35 -0.35
N GLN A 221 10.12 7.99 -0.93
CA GLN A 221 9.01 8.60 -0.18
C GLN A 221 7.96 7.57 0.25
N ARG A 222 7.94 6.37 -0.35
CA ARG A 222 7.01 5.28 -0.01
C ARG A 222 7.65 4.33 1.00
N LEU A 223 7.66 4.76 2.26
CA LEU A 223 8.35 4.02 3.33
C LEU A 223 7.85 2.58 3.53
N SER A 224 6.57 2.29 3.32
CA SER A 224 6.02 0.92 3.40
C SER A 224 6.65 0.01 2.35
N ASP A 225 6.65 0.46 1.09
CA ASP A 225 7.17 -0.30 -0.05
C ASP A 225 8.69 -0.46 0.08
N LEU A 226 9.39 0.60 0.45
CA LEU A 226 10.82 0.57 0.71
C LEU A 226 11.17 -0.39 1.86
N SER A 227 10.39 -0.42 2.94
CA SER A 227 10.58 -1.37 4.04
C SER A 227 10.44 -2.82 3.56
N ILE A 228 9.46 -3.11 2.71
CA ILE A 228 9.25 -4.46 2.16
C ILE A 228 10.45 -4.85 1.27
N VAL A 229 10.92 -3.93 0.43
CA VAL A 229 12.05 -4.17 -0.46
C VAL A 229 13.35 -4.37 0.31
N VAL A 230 13.61 -3.58 1.36
CA VAL A 230 14.76 -3.77 2.26
C VAL A 230 14.70 -5.15 2.92
N SER A 231 13.54 -5.54 3.47
CA SER A 231 13.41 -6.86 4.10
C SER A 231 13.62 -8.01 3.12
N LYS A 232 13.13 -7.87 1.89
CA LYS A 232 13.35 -8.86 0.83
C LYS A 232 14.83 -8.95 0.44
N ALA A 233 15.49 -7.80 0.25
CA ALA A 233 16.91 -7.71 -0.05
C ALA A 233 17.80 -8.31 1.05
N LEU A 234 17.39 -8.24 2.31
CA LEU A 234 18.09 -8.85 3.45
C LEU A 234 17.86 -10.37 3.59
N SER A 235 16.81 -10.90 2.97
CA SER A 235 16.42 -12.31 3.08
C SER A 235 17.01 -13.22 1.99
N GLU A 236 17.64 -12.64 0.97
CA GLU A 236 18.34 -13.33 -0.13
C GLU A 236 19.83 -13.51 0.18
#